data_AF-A0A0A7MBX9-F1
#
_entry.id   AF-A0A0A7MBX9-F1
#
_cell.length_a   1.000
_cell.length_b   1.000
_cell.length_c   1.000
_cell.angle_alpha   90.00
_cell.angle_beta   90.00
_cell.angle_gamma   90.00
#
_symmetry.space_group_name_H-M   'P 1'
#
loop_
_entity.id
_entity.type
_entity.pdbx_description
1 polymer ?
#
loop_
_entity_poly.entity_id
_entity_poly.type
_entity_poly.pdbx_seq_one_letter_code
_entity_poly.pdbx_strand_id
1 'polypeptide(L)'
;AHLIAKLEKDATLALRVMRYFEKVLEGDKESLAQHEERRKAAEARAAEEEAKRQAAEKAAEEARKALEEAEARRVAAEEQAEARRLEAEKAEKAKEAGQPVSEEKKKMLLEAVEKAEATEKAAEKQAKDSRKAFEEAEEERVKATEDAEAAKEEKKDAEESEEKLKKDVEKLAEELKEESKESGEEDDVNADHDDEGSEAKSGWIGTTKVLIFLIPLLLLLLGLLVFFVIRGRRKAEVKDDISIGEANAKSKNTKTAAGLDID
;
A
#
# COMPACT_ATOMS: atom_id res chain seq x y z
N ALA A 1 35.98 59.07 4.69
CA ALA A 1 36.17 58.11 5.80
C ALA A 1 34.84 57.59 6.35
N HIS A 2 33.92 58.48 6.76
CA HIS A 2 32.65 58.09 7.41
C HIS A 2 31.65 57.32 6.51
N LEU A 3 31.61 57.63 5.20
CA LEU A 3 30.76 56.95 4.21
C LEU A 3 31.21 55.51 3.90
N ILE A 4 32.53 55.27 3.82
CA ILE A 4 33.11 53.94 3.56
C ILE A 4 32.84 53.00 4.73
N ALA A 5 32.98 53.49 5.97
CA ALA A 5 32.71 52.71 7.17
C ALA A 5 31.21 52.39 7.37
N LYS A 6 30.30 53.20 6.81
CA LYS A 6 28.86 52.93 6.81
C LYS A 6 28.52 51.84 5.79
N LEU A 7 29.04 51.96 4.57
CA LEU A 7 28.94 50.93 3.52
C LEU A 7 29.49 49.56 3.95
N GLU A 8 30.63 49.52 4.65
CA GLU A 8 31.17 48.25 5.17
C GLU A 8 30.28 47.62 6.24
N LYS A 9 29.66 48.43 7.11
CA LYS A 9 28.70 47.92 8.11
C LYS A 9 27.44 47.38 7.46
N ASP A 10 26.90 48.10 6.49
CA ASP A 10 25.67 47.70 5.78
C ASP A 10 25.90 46.43 4.95
N ALA A 11 27.05 46.31 4.28
CA ALA A 11 27.44 45.09 3.56
C ALA A 11 27.65 43.89 4.51
N THR A 12 28.23 44.12 5.69
CA THR A 12 28.42 43.05 6.69
C THR A 12 27.09 42.62 7.32
N LEU A 13 26.17 43.55 7.52
CA LEU A 13 24.81 43.26 8.00
C LEU A 13 24.04 42.47 6.94
N ALA A 14 24.06 42.90 5.67
CA ALA A 14 23.43 42.19 4.56
C ALA A 14 23.96 40.76 4.38
N LEU A 15 25.27 40.55 4.49
CA LEU A 15 25.88 39.22 4.44
C LEU A 15 25.48 38.34 5.64
N ARG A 16 25.31 38.93 6.83
CA ARG A 16 24.88 38.20 8.03
C ARG A 16 23.41 37.80 7.93
N VAL A 17 22.57 38.69 7.43
CA VAL A 17 21.15 38.46 7.16
C VAL A 17 20.98 37.38 6.08
N MET A 18 21.70 37.49 4.96
CA MET A 18 21.72 36.46 3.90
C MET A 18 22.15 35.08 4.42
N ARG A 19 23.20 34.99 5.25
CA ARG A 19 23.60 33.71 5.87
C ARG A 19 22.60 33.17 6.87
N TYR A 20 21.86 34.04 7.56
CA TYR A 20 20.81 33.61 8.47
C TYR A 20 19.62 33.04 7.68
N PHE A 21 19.23 33.70 6.58
CA PHE A 21 18.22 33.19 5.66
C PHE A 21 18.60 31.87 5.01
N GLU A 22 19.85 31.74 4.55
CA GLU A 22 20.32 30.51 3.95
C GLU A 22 20.26 29.35 4.95
N LYS A 23 20.64 29.57 6.21
CA LYS A 23 20.55 28.56 7.28
C LYS A 23 19.13 28.22 7.70
N VAL A 24 18.23 29.20 7.80
CA VAL A 24 16.82 28.95 8.13
C VAL A 24 16.15 28.19 6.98
N LEU A 25 16.35 28.63 5.74
CA LEU A 25 15.79 27.97 4.56
C LEU A 25 16.39 26.58 4.30
N GLU A 26 17.67 26.33 4.59
CA GLU A 26 18.25 24.98 4.52
C GLU A 26 17.70 24.07 5.62
N GLY A 27 17.61 24.56 6.87
CA GLY A 27 17.01 23.80 7.97
C GLY A 27 15.53 23.45 7.74
N ASP A 28 14.78 24.38 7.13
CA ASP A 28 13.36 24.18 6.81
C ASP A 28 13.14 23.30 5.56
N LYS A 29 14.08 23.30 4.61
CA LYS A 29 14.05 22.35 3.47
C LYS A 29 14.41 20.95 3.91
N GLU A 30 15.38 20.79 4.81
CA GLU A 30 15.72 19.51 5.42
C GLU A 30 14.55 18.97 6.26
N SER A 31 13.82 19.84 6.96
CA SER A 31 12.62 19.45 7.71
C SER A 31 11.44 19.08 6.79
N LEU A 32 11.19 19.84 5.72
CA LEU A 32 10.17 19.51 4.70
C LEU A 32 10.45 18.16 4.01
N ALA A 33 11.70 17.92 3.61
CA ALA A 33 12.10 16.66 2.99
C ALA A 33 11.91 15.47 3.95
N GLN A 34 12.26 15.63 5.23
CA GLN A 34 12.01 14.61 6.25
C GLN A 34 10.52 14.36 6.49
N HIS A 35 9.68 15.40 6.47
CA HIS A 35 8.23 15.25 6.59
C HIS A 35 7.62 14.56 5.36
N GLU A 36 8.08 14.87 4.16
CA GLU A 36 7.64 14.20 2.93
C GLU A 36 8.04 12.71 2.91
N GLU A 37 9.25 12.37 3.39
CA GLU A 37 9.68 10.98 3.57
C GLU A 37 8.84 10.25 4.62
N ARG A 38 8.52 10.90 5.76
CA ARG A 38 7.64 10.33 6.79
C ARG A 38 6.24 10.06 6.26
N ARG A 39 5.68 10.98 5.48
CA ARG A 39 4.36 10.78 4.85
C ARG A 39 4.38 9.62 3.86
N LYS A 40 5.38 9.55 2.98
CA LYS A 40 5.52 8.42 2.04
C LYS A 40 5.67 7.10 2.77
N ALA A 41 6.40 7.07 3.88
CA ALA A 41 6.53 5.88 4.71
C ALA A 41 5.20 5.50 5.40
N ALA A 42 4.47 6.47 5.95
CA ALA A 42 3.16 6.23 6.57
C ALA A 42 2.10 5.79 5.54
N GLU A 43 2.12 6.36 4.33
CA GLU A 43 1.26 5.95 3.23
C GLU A 43 1.57 4.52 2.75
N ALA A 44 2.85 4.17 2.64
CA ALA A 44 3.25 2.81 2.30
C ALA A 44 2.81 1.79 3.36
N ARG A 45 2.95 2.13 4.66
CA ARG A 45 2.47 1.28 5.76
C ARG A 45 0.96 1.14 5.76
N ALA A 46 0.22 2.22 5.59
CA ALA A 46 -1.24 2.17 5.51
C ALA A 46 -1.72 1.32 4.33
N ALA A 47 -1.06 1.40 3.17
CA ALA A 47 -1.36 0.56 2.02
C ALA A 47 -1.02 -0.92 2.27
N GLU A 48 0.09 -1.21 2.96
CA GLU A 48 0.48 -2.57 3.35
C GLU A 48 -0.53 -3.18 4.33
N GLU A 49 -0.91 -2.45 5.37
CA GLU A 49 -1.89 -2.91 6.36
C GLU A 49 -3.30 -3.04 5.77
N GLU A 50 -3.70 -2.17 4.85
CA GLU A 50 -4.96 -2.32 4.12
C GLU A 50 -4.96 -3.55 3.21
N ALA A 51 -3.82 -3.90 2.59
CA ALA A 51 -3.68 -5.14 1.84
C ALA A 51 -3.75 -6.38 2.75
N LYS A 52 -3.14 -6.35 3.94
CA LYS A 52 -3.24 -7.42 4.95
C LYS A 52 -4.68 -7.59 5.43
N ARG A 53 -5.38 -6.48 5.71
CA ARG A 53 -6.80 -6.49 6.05
C ARG A 53 -7.65 -7.15 4.96
N GLN A 54 -7.43 -6.81 3.69
CA GLN A 54 -8.16 -7.43 2.58
C GLN A 54 -7.86 -8.93 2.44
N ALA A 55 -6.62 -9.34 2.70
CA ALA A 55 -6.26 -10.75 2.69
C ALA A 55 -6.94 -11.52 3.84
N ALA A 56 -6.92 -10.95 5.06
CA ALA A 56 -7.58 -11.53 6.23
C ALA A 56 -9.11 -11.57 6.07
N GLU A 57 -9.71 -10.55 5.44
CA GLU A 57 -11.14 -10.54 5.13
C GLU A 57 -11.53 -11.66 4.16
N LYS A 58 -10.74 -11.89 3.10
CA LYS A 58 -10.96 -13.02 2.18
C LYS A 58 -10.81 -14.36 2.88
N ALA A 59 -9.77 -14.52 3.71
CA ALA A 59 -9.55 -15.74 4.49
C ALA A 59 -10.72 -16.05 5.44
N ALA A 60 -11.25 -15.02 6.14
CA ALA A 60 -12.41 -15.17 7.00
C ALA A 60 -13.70 -15.50 6.20
N GLU A 61 -13.89 -14.91 5.02
CA GLU A 61 -15.03 -15.24 4.15
C GLU A 61 -14.96 -16.69 3.64
N GLU A 62 -13.76 -17.16 3.25
CA GLU A 62 -13.54 -18.54 2.84
C GLU A 62 -13.77 -19.52 4.00
N ALA A 63 -13.26 -19.21 5.20
CA ALA A 63 -13.49 -20.01 6.40
C ALA A 63 -14.98 -20.06 6.78
N ARG A 64 -15.71 -18.95 6.61
CA ARG A 64 -17.16 -18.90 6.83
C ARG A 64 -17.92 -19.79 5.86
N LYS A 65 -17.58 -19.77 4.56
CA LYS A 65 -18.18 -20.66 3.56
C LYS A 65 -17.90 -22.12 3.89
N ALA A 66 -16.67 -22.44 4.29
CA ALA A 66 -16.29 -23.79 4.70
C ALA A 66 -17.07 -24.26 5.94
N LEU A 67 -17.32 -23.38 6.91
CA LEU A 67 -18.17 -23.65 8.06
C LEU A 67 -19.62 -23.91 7.65
N GLU A 68 -20.20 -23.04 6.81
CA GLU A 68 -21.57 -23.19 6.34
C GLU A 68 -21.78 -24.51 5.60
N GLU A 69 -20.83 -24.90 4.74
CA GLU A 69 -20.84 -26.20 4.07
C GLU A 69 -20.71 -27.39 5.05
N ALA A 70 -19.84 -27.27 6.06
CA ALA A 70 -19.67 -28.31 7.06
C ALA A 70 -20.91 -28.46 7.96
N GLU A 71 -21.56 -27.36 8.33
CA GLU A 71 -22.82 -27.36 9.08
C GLU A 71 -23.96 -27.95 8.25
N ALA A 72 -24.07 -27.62 6.96
CA ALA A 72 -25.05 -28.21 6.07
C ALA A 72 -24.87 -29.74 5.97
N ARG A 73 -23.62 -30.22 5.89
CA ARG A 73 -23.31 -31.66 5.91
C ARG A 73 -23.64 -32.31 7.25
N ARG A 74 -23.40 -31.62 8.37
CA ARG A 74 -23.78 -32.08 9.71
C ARG A 74 -25.29 -32.25 9.82
N VAL A 75 -26.06 -31.26 9.39
CA VAL A 75 -27.53 -31.32 9.41
C VAL A 75 -28.05 -32.46 8.53
N ALA A 76 -27.52 -32.62 7.31
CA ALA A 76 -27.92 -33.72 6.43
C ALA A 76 -27.58 -35.10 7.03
N ALA A 77 -26.43 -35.24 7.71
CA ALA A 77 -26.05 -36.47 8.38
C ALA A 77 -26.91 -36.77 9.63
N GLU A 78 -27.27 -35.73 10.38
CA GLU A 78 -28.17 -35.80 11.54
C GLU A 78 -29.58 -36.24 11.10
N GLU A 79 -30.14 -35.62 10.07
CA GLU A 79 -31.44 -36.01 9.49
C GLU A 79 -31.42 -37.46 8.98
N GLN A 80 -30.33 -37.88 8.34
CA GLN A 80 -30.17 -39.26 7.88
C GLN A 80 -30.10 -40.25 9.06
N ALA A 81 -29.37 -39.91 10.12
CA ALA A 81 -29.29 -40.74 11.32
C ALA A 81 -30.63 -40.83 12.03
N GLU A 82 -31.36 -39.73 12.17
CA GLU A 82 -32.70 -39.70 12.76
C GLU A 82 -33.69 -40.52 11.93
N ALA A 83 -33.67 -40.40 10.60
CA ALA A 83 -34.51 -41.19 9.72
C ALA A 83 -34.27 -42.70 9.90
N ARG A 84 -33.02 -43.13 10.08
CA ARG A 84 -32.67 -44.54 10.33
C ARG A 84 -33.05 -44.99 11.73
N ARG A 85 -32.89 -44.14 12.75
CA ARG A 85 -33.37 -44.42 14.12
C ARG A 85 -34.88 -44.62 14.15
N LEU A 86 -35.65 -43.75 13.47
CA LEU A 86 -37.10 -43.87 13.34
C LEU A 86 -37.52 -45.14 12.56
N GLU A 87 -36.76 -45.54 11.53
CA GLU A 87 -37.01 -46.77 10.79
C GLU A 87 -36.80 -48.02 11.68
N ALA A 88 -35.73 -48.02 12.49
CA ALA A 88 -35.46 -49.06 13.46
C ALA A 88 -36.52 -49.12 14.57
N GLU A 89 -36.93 -47.97 15.12
CA GLU A 89 -37.98 -47.86 16.15
C GLU A 89 -39.33 -48.38 15.63
N LYS A 90 -39.69 -48.05 14.37
CA LYS A 90 -40.90 -48.59 13.73
C LYS A 90 -40.85 -50.11 13.59
N ALA A 91 -39.69 -50.67 13.23
CA ALA A 91 -39.53 -52.11 13.12
C ALA A 91 -39.60 -52.81 14.49
N GLU A 92 -39.12 -52.18 15.55
CA GLU A 92 -39.25 -52.68 16.92
C GLU A 92 -40.71 -52.68 17.38
N LYS A 93 -41.44 -51.57 17.19
CA LYS A 93 -42.87 -51.47 17.48
C LYS A 93 -43.71 -52.49 16.72
N ALA A 94 -43.37 -52.77 15.45
CA ALA A 94 -44.04 -53.81 14.67
C ALA A 94 -43.85 -55.22 15.28
N LYS A 95 -42.65 -55.51 15.80
CA LYS A 95 -42.36 -56.77 16.50
C LYS A 95 -43.17 -56.89 17.79
N GLU A 96 -43.27 -55.82 18.59
CA GLU A 96 -44.10 -55.79 19.80
C GLU A 96 -45.58 -56.00 19.50
N ALA A 97 -46.07 -55.48 18.37
CA ALA A 97 -47.44 -55.68 17.90
C ALA A 97 -47.71 -57.08 17.29
N GLY A 98 -46.73 -58.00 17.34
CA GLY A 98 -46.87 -59.37 16.84
C GLY A 98 -46.78 -59.52 15.32
N GLN A 99 -46.34 -58.49 14.59
CA GLN A 99 -46.06 -58.61 13.16
C GLN A 99 -44.73 -59.37 12.94
N PRO A 100 -44.66 -60.27 11.95
CA PRO A 100 -43.44 -61.00 11.64
C PRO A 100 -42.39 -60.05 11.05
N VAL A 101 -41.34 -59.75 11.82
CA VAL A 101 -40.13 -59.06 11.36
C VAL A 101 -39.01 -60.10 11.31
N SER A 102 -38.37 -60.28 10.15
CA SER A 102 -37.24 -61.22 10.04
C SER A 102 -36.04 -60.71 10.82
N GLU A 103 -35.30 -61.63 11.47
CA GLU A 103 -34.08 -61.29 12.20
C GLU A 103 -33.00 -60.68 11.27
N GLU A 104 -32.97 -61.07 9.98
CA GLU A 104 -32.13 -60.43 8.97
C GLU A 104 -32.49 -58.95 8.74
N LYS A 105 -33.78 -58.62 8.67
CA LYS A 105 -34.24 -57.23 8.53
C LYS A 105 -33.88 -56.40 9.76
N LYS A 106 -34.00 -56.98 10.96
CA LYS A 106 -33.59 -56.32 12.21
C LYS A 106 -32.08 -56.03 12.21
N LYS A 107 -31.26 -57.01 11.81
CA LYS A 107 -29.81 -56.84 11.74
C LYS A 107 -29.41 -55.75 10.72
N MET A 108 -30.05 -55.73 9.55
CA MET A 108 -29.80 -54.69 8.54
C MET A 108 -30.16 -53.29 9.04
N LEU A 109 -31.26 -53.14 9.78
CA LEU A 109 -31.67 -51.85 10.34
C LEU A 109 -30.70 -51.36 11.42
N LEU A 110 -30.25 -52.24 12.32
CA LEU A 110 -29.25 -51.88 13.33
C LEU A 110 -27.92 -51.49 12.70
N GLU A 111 -27.44 -52.23 11.70
CA GLU A 111 -26.20 -51.89 10.98
C GLU A 111 -26.35 -50.56 10.21
N ALA A 112 -27.53 -50.27 9.66
CA ALA A 112 -27.81 -49.00 9.00
C ALA A 112 -27.83 -47.82 9.98
N VAL A 113 -28.35 -48.01 11.20
CA VAL A 113 -28.31 -47.01 12.28
C VAL A 113 -26.86 -46.77 12.70
N GLU A 114 -26.10 -47.82 13.01
CA GLU A 114 -24.69 -47.67 13.43
C GLU A 114 -23.85 -46.94 12.37
N LYS A 115 -24.05 -47.26 11.09
CA LYS A 115 -23.39 -46.54 9.98
C LYS A 115 -23.80 -45.07 9.92
N ALA A 116 -25.08 -44.76 10.09
CA ALA A 116 -25.57 -43.39 10.05
C ALA A 116 -25.06 -42.56 11.26
N GLU A 117 -24.98 -43.17 12.45
CA GLU A 117 -24.39 -42.51 13.64
C GLU A 117 -22.88 -42.27 13.49
N ALA A 118 -22.17 -43.20 12.85
CA ALA A 118 -20.76 -43.00 12.53
C ALA A 118 -20.57 -41.81 11.56
N THR A 119 -21.45 -41.67 10.57
CA THR A 119 -21.42 -40.51 9.65
C THR A 119 -21.83 -39.20 10.33
N GLU A 120 -22.82 -39.22 11.23
CA GLU A 120 -23.21 -38.07 12.06
C GLU A 120 -22.03 -37.57 12.90
N LYS A 121 -21.35 -38.48 13.62
CA LYS A 121 -20.17 -38.15 14.44
C LYS A 121 -19.01 -37.60 13.61
N ALA A 122 -18.79 -38.15 12.41
CA ALA A 122 -17.75 -37.66 11.51
C ALA A 122 -18.06 -36.24 11.01
N ALA A 123 -19.31 -35.99 10.61
CA ALA A 123 -19.75 -34.67 10.17
C ALA A 123 -19.75 -33.64 11.32
N GLU A 124 -20.12 -34.05 12.54
CA GLU A 124 -20.03 -33.20 13.74
C GLU A 124 -18.58 -32.82 14.05
N LYS A 125 -17.64 -33.76 13.95
CA LYS A 125 -16.21 -33.48 14.12
C LYS A 125 -15.72 -32.49 13.05
N GLN A 126 -16.09 -32.71 11.80
CA GLN A 126 -15.72 -31.80 10.70
C GLN A 126 -16.27 -30.38 10.94
N ALA A 127 -17.54 -30.24 11.35
CA ALA A 127 -18.12 -28.94 11.66
C ALA A 127 -17.43 -28.24 12.83
N LYS A 128 -17.02 -28.99 13.87
CA LYS A 128 -16.23 -28.44 15.00
C LYS A 128 -14.86 -27.95 14.55
N ASP A 129 -14.18 -28.71 13.69
CA ASP A 129 -12.87 -28.33 13.18
C ASP A 129 -12.98 -27.09 12.25
N SER A 130 -14.00 -27.04 11.38
CA SER A 130 -14.32 -25.86 10.56
C SER A 130 -14.67 -24.62 11.40
N ARG A 131 -15.36 -24.80 12.52
CA ARG A 131 -15.69 -23.70 13.44
C ARG A 131 -14.47 -23.10 14.10
N LYS A 132 -13.53 -23.93 14.54
CA LYS A 132 -12.25 -23.43 15.08
C LYS A 132 -11.47 -22.65 14.04
N ALA A 133 -11.38 -23.17 12.81
CA ALA A 133 -10.71 -22.47 11.71
C ALA A 133 -11.38 -21.13 11.37
N PHE A 134 -12.71 -21.04 11.47
CA PHE A 134 -13.44 -19.79 11.33
C PHE A 134 -13.15 -18.80 12.47
N GLU A 135 -13.17 -19.26 13.73
CA GLU A 135 -12.86 -18.41 14.90
C GLU A 135 -11.42 -17.85 14.80
N GLU A 136 -10.44 -18.68 14.43
CA GLU A 136 -9.05 -18.24 14.21
C GLU A 136 -8.93 -17.20 13.07
N ALA A 137 -9.61 -17.43 11.95
CA ALA A 137 -9.62 -16.49 10.82
C ALA A 137 -10.34 -15.17 11.15
N GLU A 138 -11.39 -15.22 11.99
CA GLU A 138 -12.10 -14.03 12.45
C GLU A 138 -11.25 -13.20 13.42
N GLU A 139 -10.52 -13.83 14.33
CA GLU A 139 -9.55 -13.16 15.20
C GLU A 139 -8.45 -12.46 14.38
N GLU A 140 -7.92 -13.12 13.35
CA GLU A 140 -6.92 -12.51 12.47
C GLU A 140 -7.50 -11.33 11.67
N ARG A 141 -8.75 -11.44 11.19
CA ARG A 141 -9.45 -10.34 10.52
C ARG A 141 -9.64 -9.14 11.44
N VAL A 142 -10.02 -9.36 12.70
CA VAL A 142 -10.17 -8.28 13.69
C VAL A 142 -8.84 -7.59 13.91
N LYS A 143 -7.78 -8.36 14.16
CA LYS A 143 -6.43 -7.82 14.36
C LYS A 143 -5.93 -7.03 13.15
N ALA A 144 -6.06 -7.58 11.94
CA ALA A 144 -5.66 -6.89 10.71
C ALA A 144 -6.51 -5.62 10.45
N THR A 145 -7.74 -5.58 10.96
CA THR A 145 -8.58 -4.37 10.90
C THR A 145 -8.08 -3.30 11.87
N GLU A 146 -7.73 -3.69 13.10
CA GLU A 146 -7.15 -2.78 14.11
C GLU A 146 -5.80 -2.21 13.63
N ASP A 147 -4.91 -3.07 13.11
CA ASP A 147 -3.60 -2.66 12.58
C ASP A 147 -3.75 -1.68 11.40
N ALA A 148 -4.71 -1.94 10.50
CA ALA A 148 -5.01 -1.03 9.38
C ALA A 148 -5.64 0.31 9.83
N GLU A 149 -6.40 0.32 10.92
CA GLU A 149 -6.96 1.55 11.50
C GLU A 149 -5.87 2.39 12.16
N ALA A 150 -4.98 1.74 12.94
CA ALA A 150 -3.82 2.40 13.54
C ALA A 150 -2.89 3.03 12.48
N ALA A 151 -2.64 2.31 11.38
CA ALA A 151 -1.83 2.84 10.28
C ALA A 151 -2.51 4.02 9.55
N LYS A 152 -3.86 4.04 9.46
CA LYS A 152 -4.60 5.17 8.91
C LYS A 152 -4.53 6.40 9.81
N GLU A 153 -4.55 6.22 11.13
CA GLU A 153 -4.36 7.29 12.10
C GLU A 153 -2.94 7.88 12.00
N GLU A 154 -1.90 7.03 11.94
CA GLU A 154 -0.51 7.49 11.76
C GLU A 154 -0.33 8.28 10.45
N LYS A 155 -0.96 7.82 9.35
CA LYS A 155 -0.96 8.56 8.08
C LYS A 155 -1.59 9.95 8.24
N LYS A 156 -2.72 10.04 8.94
CA LYS A 156 -3.43 11.30 9.15
C LYS A 156 -2.61 12.28 9.98
N ASP A 157 -1.97 11.81 11.05
CA ASP A 157 -1.08 12.63 11.87
C ASP A 157 0.12 13.16 11.07
N ALA A 158 0.69 12.32 10.20
CA ALA A 158 1.77 12.72 9.30
C ALA A 158 1.31 13.82 8.31
N GLU A 159 0.12 13.68 7.73
CA GLU A 159 -0.46 14.69 6.82
C GLU A 159 -0.76 16.03 7.54
N GLU A 160 -1.33 15.99 8.74
CA GLU A 160 -1.61 17.20 9.54
C GLU A 160 -0.31 17.93 9.93
N SER A 161 0.76 17.18 10.23
CA SER A 161 2.07 17.76 10.54
C SER A 161 2.70 18.46 9.34
N GLU A 162 2.55 17.89 8.13
CA GLU A 162 3.03 18.48 6.88
C GLU A 162 2.25 19.77 6.55
N GLU A 163 0.93 19.78 6.75
CA GLU A 163 0.09 20.96 6.49
C GLU A 163 0.45 22.13 7.41
N LYS A 164 0.67 21.87 8.70
CA LYS A 164 1.13 22.90 9.66
C LYS A 164 2.48 23.48 9.24
N LEU A 165 3.43 22.63 8.91
CA LEU A 165 4.78 23.06 8.52
C LEU A 165 4.75 23.87 7.21
N LYS A 166 3.91 23.50 6.23
CA LYS A 166 3.70 24.30 5.02
C LYS A 166 3.12 25.69 5.31
N LYS A 167 2.14 25.77 6.21
CA LYS A 167 1.55 27.06 6.62
C LYS A 167 2.56 27.94 7.33
N ASP A 168 3.39 27.38 8.20
CA ASP A 168 4.44 28.12 8.90
C ASP A 168 5.50 28.66 7.92
N VAL A 169 5.91 27.86 6.94
CA VAL A 169 6.82 28.28 5.86
C VAL A 169 6.20 29.36 4.97
N GLU A 170 4.92 29.23 4.62
CA GLU A 170 4.19 30.23 3.83
C GLU A 170 4.08 31.56 4.58
N LYS A 171 3.76 31.51 5.87
CA LYS A 171 3.67 32.69 6.74
C LYS A 171 5.01 33.39 6.89
N LEU A 172 6.11 32.64 7.09
CA LEU A 172 7.46 33.21 7.09
C LEU A 172 7.80 33.86 5.75
N ALA A 173 7.43 33.24 4.63
CA ALA A 173 7.68 33.82 3.32
C ALA A 173 6.86 35.11 3.06
N GLU A 174 5.68 35.23 3.65
CA GLU A 174 4.83 36.42 3.59
C GLU A 174 5.36 37.54 4.50
N GLU A 175 5.68 37.25 5.77
CA GLU A 175 6.30 38.20 6.71
C GLU A 175 7.60 38.78 6.13
N LEU A 176 8.40 37.97 5.44
CA LEU A 176 9.62 38.44 4.77
C LEU A 176 9.38 39.30 3.53
N LYS A 177 8.28 39.07 2.80
CA LYS A 177 7.86 39.95 1.71
C LYS A 177 7.39 41.31 2.23
N GLU A 178 6.73 41.32 3.39
CA GLU A 178 6.28 42.56 4.04
C GLU A 178 7.46 43.32 4.66
N GLU A 179 8.38 42.65 5.36
CA GLU A 179 9.59 43.27 5.93
C GLU A 179 10.54 43.81 4.83
N SER A 180 10.59 43.16 3.66
CA SER A 180 11.34 43.68 2.50
C SER A 180 10.68 44.90 1.83
N LYS A 181 9.37 45.10 2.03
CA LYS A 181 8.68 46.32 1.58
C LYS A 181 8.77 47.43 2.62
N GLU A 182 8.81 47.09 3.90
CA GLU A 182 8.87 48.04 5.02
C GLU A 182 10.29 48.55 5.31
N SER A 183 11.34 47.77 5.00
CA SER A 183 12.75 48.24 5.05
C SER A 183 13.19 49.03 3.80
N GLY A 184 12.31 49.21 2.82
CA GLY A 184 12.48 50.13 1.71
C GLY A 184 12.12 51.55 2.11
N GLU A 185 12.86 52.10 3.08
CA GLU A 185 12.84 53.53 3.38
C GLU A 185 13.38 54.27 2.14
N GLU A 186 12.53 55.14 1.64
CA GLU A 186 12.71 56.04 0.51
C GLU A 186 14.07 56.75 0.58
N ASP A 187 15.02 56.45 -0.31
CA ASP A 187 16.14 57.36 -0.59
C ASP A 187 15.86 58.04 -1.93
N ASP A 188 15.07 59.12 -1.79
CA ASP A 188 14.69 60.08 -2.80
C ASP A 188 15.94 60.88 -3.21
N VAL A 189 16.83 60.25 -4.00
CA VAL A 189 18.00 60.94 -4.58
C VAL A 189 17.55 61.62 -5.87
N ASN A 190 16.96 62.80 -5.66
CA ASN A 190 16.74 63.81 -6.68
C ASN A 190 18.11 64.18 -7.30
N ALA A 191 18.42 63.59 -8.45
CA ALA A 191 19.50 64.05 -9.32
C ALA A 191 18.84 64.74 -10.52
N ASP A 192 18.71 66.06 -10.38
CA ASP A 192 18.30 67.00 -11.41
C ASP A 192 18.98 66.67 -12.76
N HIS A 193 18.17 66.35 -13.75
CA HIS A 193 18.46 66.62 -15.15
C HIS A 193 17.15 66.93 -15.88
N ASP A 194 16.70 68.17 -15.71
CA ASP A 194 15.87 68.85 -16.71
C ASP A 194 16.62 68.81 -18.06
N ASP A 195 16.03 68.22 -19.10
CA ASP A 195 15.19 68.98 -20.02
C ASP A 195 14.66 68.09 -21.17
N GLU A 196 13.33 68.14 -21.30
CA GLU A 196 12.50 68.11 -22.52
C GLU A 196 12.74 67.10 -23.65
N GLY A 197 11.72 66.26 -23.87
CA GLY A 197 11.53 65.54 -25.13
C GLY A 197 10.28 64.66 -25.16
N SER A 198 9.11 65.29 -25.34
CA SER A 198 7.77 64.68 -25.42
C SER A 198 7.64 63.42 -26.28
N GLU A 199 6.81 62.51 -25.77
CA GLU A 199 5.82 61.70 -26.48
C GLU A 199 6.22 60.43 -27.29
N ALA A 200 5.80 59.30 -26.68
CA ALA A 200 5.02 58.22 -27.29
C ALA A 200 5.74 57.15 -28.16
N LYS A 201 6.00 55.97 -27.54
CA LYS A 201 5.24 54.71 -27.78
C LYS A 201 5.94 53.46 -27.21
N SER A 202 5.34 52.92 -26.15
CA SER A 202 5.11 51.49 -25.84
C SER A 202 6.13 50.41 -26.26
N GLY A 203 6.85 49.90 -25.25
CA GLY A 203 6.80 48.49 -24.87
C GLY A 203 7.70 47.50 -25.61
N TRP A 204 8.99 47.40 -25.23
CA TRP A 204 9.78 46.16 -25.47
C TRP A 204 11.11 46.09 -24.70
N ILE A 205 11.12 46.19 -23.36
CA ILE A 205 12.37 46.02 -22.58
C ILE A 205 12.09 45.12 -21.38
N GLY A 206 12.04 43.80 -21.61
CA GLY A 206 11.84 42.82 -20.53
C GLY A 206 12.14 41.37 -20.92
N THR A 207 12.00 41.01 -22.20
CA THR A 207 12.16 39.63 -22.67
C THR A 207 13.61 39.19 -22.87
N THR A 208 14.55 40.12 -23.11
CA THR A 208 15.94 39.78 -23.42
C THR A 208 16.69 39.16 -22.24
N LYS A 209 16.40 39.59 -21.00
CA LYS A 209 17.03 39.03 -19.79
C LYS A 209 16.52 37.63 -19.46
N VAL A 210 15.23 37.37 -19.70
CA VAL A 210 14.63 36.04 -19.50
C VAL A 210 15.16 35.04 -20.52
N LEU A 211 15.34 35.46 -21.78
CA LEU A 211 15.95 34.62 -22.83
C LEU A 211 17.40 34.22 -22.52
N ILE A 212 18.18 35.12 -21.93
CA ILE A 212 19.58 34.84 -21.54
C ILE A 212 19.66 33.73 -20.48
N PHE A 213 18.68 33.60 -19.58
CA PHE A 213 18.63 32.52 -18.60
C PHE A 213 17.90 31.27 -19.10
N LEU A 214 16.86 31.44 -19.93
CA LEU A 214 16.02 30.33 -20.41
C LEU A 214 16.72 29.47 -21.46
N ILE A 215 17.47 30.08 -22.39
CA ILE A 215 18.18 29.35 -23.46
C ILE A 215 19.23 28.38 -22.90
N PRO A 216 20.16 28.78 -22.00
CA PRO A 216 21.12 27.84 -21.43
C PRO A 216 20.46 26.78 -20.54
N LEU A 217 19.38 27.10 -19.83
CA LEU A 217 18.60 26.14 -19.04
C LEU A 217 17.95 25.06 -19.94
N LEU A 218 17.37 25.46 -21.06
CA LEU A 218 16.78 24.54 -22.04
C LEU A 218 17.84 23.64 -22.70
N LEU A 219 19.01 24.18 -23.05
CA LEU A 219 20.12 23.39 -23.59
C LEU A 219 20.65 22.36 -22.57
N LEU A 220 20.69 22.73 -21.29
CA LEU A 220 21.09 21.85 -20.19
C LEU A 220 20.08 20.70 -20.01
N LEU A 221 18.77 20.98 -20.06
CA LEU A 221 17.72 19.97 -20.03
C LEU A 221 17.77 19.04 -21.25
N LEU A 222 18.03 19.59 -22.45
CA LEU A 222 18.17 18.80 -23.68
C LEU A 222 19.39 17.88 -23.61
N GLY A 223 20.51 18.37 -23.07
CA GLY A 223 21.71 17.57 -22.81
C GLY A 223 21.46 16.43 -21.81
N LEU A 224 20.69 16.68 -20.75
CA LEU A 224 20.27 15.66 -19.77
C LEU A 224 19.34 14.61 -20.40
N LEU A 225 18.39 15.02 -21.22
CA LEU A 225 17.50 14.11 -21.97
C LEU A 225 18.29 13.23 -22.93
N VAL A 226 19.20 13.81 -23.72
CA VAL A 226 20.08 13.06 -24.63
C VAL A 226 21.00 12.11 -23.84
N PHE A 227 21.51 12.54 -22.69
CA PHE A 227 22.30 11.69 -21.80
C PHE A 227 21.48 10.50 -21.27
N PHE A 228 20.22 10.69 -20.85
CA PHE A 228 19.34 9.61 -20.42
C PHE A 228 18.95 8.67 -21.57
N VAL A 229 18.73 9.16 -22.78
CA VAL A 229 18.42 8.31 -23.94
C VAL A 229 19.64 7.49 -24.38
N ILE A 230 20.83 8.09 -24.40
CA ILE A 230 22.08 7.37 -24.75
C ILE A 230 22.47 6.40 -23.64
N ARG A 231 22.36 6.79 -22.37
CA ARG A 231 22.66 5.93 -21.21
C ARG A 231 21.60 4.85 -21.00
N GLY A 232 20.34 5.13 -21.32
CA GLY A 232 19.23 4.18 -21.33
C GLY A 232 19.38 3.13 -22.43
N ARG A 233 19.84 3.52 -23.63
CA ARG A 233 20.16 2.57 -24.71
C ARG A 233 21.30 1.62 -24.36
N ARG A 234 22.37 2.10 -23.69
CA ARG A 234 23.47 1.23 -23.24
C ARG A 234 23.09 0.20 -22.16
N LYS A 235 21.91 0.33 -21.53
CA LYS A 235 21.36 -0.70 -20.61
C LYS A 235 20.38 -1.66 -21.27
N ALA A 236 19.93 -1.39 -22.50
CA ALA A 236 19.00 -2.26 -23.24
C ALA A 236 19.73 -3.25 -24.18
N GLU A 237 20.97 -2.98 -24.59
CA GLU A 237 21.73 -3.81 -25.54
C GLU A 237 22.54 -4.97 -24.90
N VAL A 238 22.23 -5.42 -23.68
CA VAL A 238 22.85 -6.62 -23.06
C VAL A 238 21.82 -7.74 -22.81
N LYS A 239 20.71 -7.78 -23.55
CA LYS A 239 19.72 -8.87 -23.41
C LYS A 239 19.15 -9.45 -24.71
N ASP A 240 19.66 -9.07 -25.89
CA ASP A 240 19.16 -9.59 -27.17
C ASP A 240 20.16 -10.48 -27.93
N ASP A 241 21.01 -11.23 -27.21
CA ASP A 241 21.80 -12.32 -27.78
C ASP A 241 21.72 -13.57 -26.89
N ILE A 242 20.76 -14.47 -27.17
CA ILE A 242 20.92 -15.93 -27.27
C ILE A 242 19.63 -16.49 -27.91
N SER A 243 19.70 -16.52 -29.23
CA SER A 243 19.17 -17.51 -30.18
C SER A 243 18.01 -18.42 -29.75
N ILE A 244 16.83 -18.15 -30.31
CA ILE A 244 15.90 -19.19 -30.77
C ILE A 244 16.50 -19.80 -32.04
N GLY A 245 16.88 -21.08 -31.97
CA GLY A 245 17.31 -21.88 -33.11
C GLY A 245 16.84 -23.32 -32.91
N GLU A 246 15.92 -23.74 -33.77
CA GLU A 246 15.36 -25.09 -33.88
C GLU A 246 16.44 -26.19 -33.83
N ALA A 247 16.15 -27.29 -33.13
CA ALA A 247 16.24 -28.66 -33.67
C ALA A 247 16.16 -29.73 -32.56
N ASN A 248 15.05 -30.48 -32.60
CA ASN A 248 15.09 -31.94 -32.79
C ASN A 248 15.26 -32.89 -31.59
N ALA A 249 14.41 -33.93 -31.66
CA ALA A 249 14.52 -35.29 -31.13
C ALA A 249 14.34 -35.52 -29.61
N LYS A 250 13.17 -35.97 -29.12
CA LYS A 250 12.52 -37.29 -29.26
C LYS A 250 13.13 -38.38 -28.34
N SER A 251 12.23 -39.04 -27.61
CA SER A 251 12.32 -40.46 -27.16
C SER A 251 13.21 -40.68 -25.91
N LYS A 252 12.88 -41.49 -24.90
CA LYS A 252 11.92 -42.60 -24.72
C LYS A 252 11.80 -42.90 -23.21
N ASN A 253 10.67 -43.49 -22.83
CA ASN A 253 10.44 -44.41 -21.69
C ASN A 253 11.70 -45.05 -21.06
N THR A 254 11.67 -45.33 -19.75
CA THR A 254 11.37 -46.68 -19.20
C THR A 254 11.45 -46.79 -17.66
N LYS A 255 10.44 -47.47 -17.11
CA LYS A 255 10.44 -48.50 -16.04
C LYS A 255 10.93 -48.20 -14.61
N THR A 256 9.96 -48.30 -13.70
CA THR A 256 9.78 -49.37 -12.69
C THR A 256 10.99 -50.18 -12.19
N ALA A 257 11.05 -50.28 -10.85
CA ALA A 257 11.52 -51.39 -9.98
C ALA A 257 13.02 -51.59 -9.70
N ALA A 258 13.38 -51.40 -8.42
CA ALA A 258 14.26 -52.20 -7.54
C ALA A 258 14.59 -51.29 -6.33
N GLY A 259 14.38 -51.61 -5.04
CA GLY A 259 14.33 -52.91 -4.40
C GLY A 259 15.70 -53.59 -4.46
N LEU A 260 16.66 -53.20 -3.60
CA LEU A 260 17.61 -54.15 -3.01
C LEU A 260 18.38 -53.53 -1.81
N ASP A 261 18.48 -54.36 -0.78
CA ASP A 261 19.21 -54.30 0.49
C ASP A 261 20.73 -54.05 0.41
N ILE A 262 21.31 -53.95 1.63
CA ILE A 262 22.67 -54.30 2.12
C ILE A 262 23.39 -53.05 2.68
N ASP A 263 23.88 -52.97 3.93
CA ASP A 263 24.28 -53.98 4.95
C ASP A 263 23.49 -53.94 6.28
#